data_AF-A0AAN9E3G7-F1
#
_entry.id   AF-A0AAN9E3G7-F1
#
_cell.length_a   1.000
_cell.length_b   1.000
_cell.length_c   1.000
_cell.angle_alpha   90.00
_cell.angle_beta   90.00
_cell.angle_gamma   90.00
#
_symmetry.space_group_name_H-M   'P 1'
#
loop_
_entity.id
_entity.type
_entity.pdbx_description
1 polymer ?
#
loop_
_entity_poly.entity_id
_entity_poly.type
_entity_poly.pdbx_seq_one_letter_code
_entity_poly.pdbx_strand_id
1 'polypeptide(L)'
;MDYMELVQKHIDSCADISVSCLPVNGSRASDFGLVKVDERGRIRQFLEKPNGELLRSKHVDTSVFGLSAQEAREFPYIASMGIYVFKIDVLIKLLSPEGFSNGSNDGPKSQHFENGISNSGTGRVSVKTS
;
A
#
# COMPACT_ATOMS: atom_id res chain seq x y z
N MET A 1 -12.09 8.79 -7.15
CA MET A 1 -10.74 9.32 -6.89
C MET A 1 -10.31 10.13 -8.10
N ASP A 2 -9.76 11.32 -7.90
CA ASP A 2 -9.07 12.06 -8.97
C ASP A 2 -7.60 11.63 -9.00
N TYR A 3 -7.13 11.11 -10.14
CA TYR A 3 -5.74 10.68 -10.30
C TYR A 3 -4.76 11.85 -10.27
N MET A 4 -5.19 13.06 -10.63
CA MET A 4 -4.35 14.25 -10.53
C MET A 4 -4.02 14.55 -9.07
N GLU A 5 -4.94 14.34 -8.14
CA GLU A 5 -4.65 14.49 -6.71
C GLU A 5 -3.67 13.42 -6.19
N LEU A 6 -3.75 12.19 -6.72
CA LEU A 6 -2.79 11.14 -6.38
C LEU A 6 -1.38 11.49 -6.87
N VAL A 7 -1.27 11.99 -8.10
CA VAL A 7 0.00 12.47 -8.68
C VAL A 7 0.52 13.69 -7.91
N GLN A 8 -0.33 14.65 -7.58
CA GLN A 8 0.08 15.82 -6.81
C GLN A 8 0.61 15.42 -5.44
N LYS A 9 -0.08 14.52 -4.73
CA LYS A 9 0.41 13.98 -3.45
C LYS A 9 1.75 13.26 -3.59
N HIS A 10 1.96 12.52 -4.68
CA HIS A 10 3.24 11.86 -4.97
C HIS A 10 4.37 12.88 -5.06
N ILE A 11 4.14 13.98 -5.78
CA ILE A 11 5.08 15.09 -5.94
C ILE A 11 5.33 15.78 -4.59
N ASP A 12 4.28 16.21 -3.89
CA ASP A 12 4.37 16.99 -2.64
C ASP A 12 5.06 16.22 -1.51
N SER A 13 4.83 14.90 -1.44
CA SER A 13 5.47 14.03 -0.45
C SER A 13 6.88 13.60 -0.82
N CYS A 14 7.37 14.00 -2.01
CA CYS A 14 8.61 13.51 -2.60
C CYS A 14 8.71 11.98 -2.59
N ALA A 15 7.57 11.30 -2.72
CA ALA A 15 7.48 9.85 -2.64
C ALA A 15 8.19 9.21 -3.84
N ASP A 16 8.82 8.08 -3.59
CA ASP A 16 9.33 7.21 -4.65
C ASP A 16 8.19 6.43 -5.27
N ILE A 17 7.18 6.10 -4.46
CA ILE A 17 6.01 5.32 -4.81
C ILE A 17 4.79 5.85 -4.05
N SER A 18 3.67 6.02 -4.74
CA SER A 18 2.39 6.33 -4.11
C SER A 18 1.36 5.27 -4.43
N VAL A 19 0.60 4.85 -3.41
CA VAL A 19 -0.43 3.84 -3.56
C VAL A 19 -1.79 4.46 -3.27
N SER A 20 -2.72 4.18 -4.17
CA SER A 20 -4.12 4.51 -4.00
C SER A 20 -4.80 3.46 -3.12
N CYS A 21 -5.44 3.91 -2.05
CA CYS A 21 -6.07 3.02 -1.09
C CYS A 21 -7.50 3.46 -0.74
N LEU A 22 -8.24 2.54 -0.11
CA LEU A 22 -9.59 2.76 0.38
C LEU A 22 -9.72 2.24 1.82
N PRO A 23 -10.32 3.00 2.75
CA PRO A 23 -10.76 2.47 4.03
C PRO A 23 -11.86 1.43 3.83
N VAL A 24 -11.70 0.24 4.41
CA VAL A 24 -12.68 -0.85 4.29
C VAL A 24 -13.00 -1.46 5.64
N ASN A 25 -14.20 -2.02 5.75
CA ASN A 25 -14.64 -2.77 6.92
C ASN A 25 -14.12 -4.22 6.87
N GLY A 26 -14.22 -4.92 8.00
CA GLY A 26 -13.71 -6.29 8.12
C GLY A 26 -14.39 -7.31 7.20
N SER A 27 -15.64 -7.10 6.78
CA SER A 27 -16.34 -8.05 5.91
C SER A 27 -15.82 -8.05 4.47
N ARG A 28 -15.26 -6.94 4.00
CA ARG A 28 -14.68 -6.81 2.65
C ARG A 28 -13.15 -6.88 2.64
N ALA A 29 -12.50 -6.73 3.78
CA ALA A 29 -11.05 -6.62 3.88
C ALA A 29 -10.28 -7.84 3.33
N SER A 30 -10.87 -9.04 3.39
CA SER A 30 -10.26 -10.26 2.84
C SER A 30 -10.28 -10.33 1.31
N ASP A 31 -11.05 -9.49 0.63
CA ASP A 31 -11.14 -9.48 -0.83
C ASP A 31 -10.00 -8.70 -1.49
N PHE A 32 -9.26 -7.91 -0.70
CA PHE A 32 -8.25 -6.97 -1.16
C PHE A 32 -6.85 -7.28 -0.61
N GLY A 33 -5.83 -6.70 -1.25
CA GLY A 33 -4.52 -6.52 -0.65
C GLY A 33 -4.58 -5.41 0.40
N LEU A 34 -4.28 -5.73 1.66
CA LEU A 34 -4.27 -4.76 2.75
C LEU A 34 -2.87 -4.17 2.94
N VAL A 35 -2.83 -2.88 3.24
CA VAL A 35 -1.59 -2.18 3.61
C VAL A 35 -1.60 -1.80 5.07
N LYS A 36 -0.51 -2.12 5.74
CA LYS A 36 -0.21 -1.60 7.07
C LYS A 36 0.61 -0.34 6.93
N VAL A 37 0.15 0.73 7.55
CA VAL A 37 0.86 2.01 7.60
C VAL A 37 1.34 2.31 9.01
N ASP A 38 2.35 3.17 9.12
CA ASP A 38 2.72 3.80 10.39
C ASP A 38 1.96 5.12 10.63
N GLU A 39 2.19 5.73 11.78
CA GLU A 39 1.58 7.01 12.19
C GLU A 39 1.85 8.18 11.23
N ARG A 40 2.84 8.06 10.34
CA ARG A 40 3.17 9.05 9.32
C ARG A 40 2.56 8.70 7.95
N GLY A 41 1.69 7.70 7.89
CA GLY A 41 1.04 7.24 6.67
C GLY A 41 1.96 6.52 5.70
N ARG A 42 3.12 6.02 6.17
CA ARG A 42 4.08 5.27 5.33
C ARG A 42 3.78 3.79 5.38
N ILE A 43 3.85 3.12 4.23
CA ILE A 43 3.57 1.69 4.14
C ILE A 43 4.71 0.88 4.77
N ARG A 44 4.35 -0.03 5.68
CA ARG A 44 5.25 -0.94 6.40
C ARG A 44 5.12 -2.38 5.94
N GLN A 45 3.93 -2.77 5.50
CA GLN A 45 3.66 -4.16 5.11
C GLN A 45 2.51 -4.20 4.10
N PHE A 46 2.61 -5.09 3.13
CA PHE A 46 1.51 -5.49 2.25
C PHE A 46 1.09 -6.92 2.59
N LEU A 47 -0.21 -7.18 2.57
CA LEU A 47 -0.79 -8.50 2.80
C LEU A 47 -1.85 -8.77 1.74
N GLU A 48 -1.62 -9.75 0.88
CA GLU A 48 -2.60 -10.15 -0.13
C GLU A 48 -3.70 -11.00 0.52
N LYS A 49 -4.95 -10.52 0.47
CA LYS A 49 -6.17 -11.25 0.87
C LYS A 49 -6.06 -11.96 2.23
N PRO A 50 -5.72 -11.23 3.32
CA PRO A 50 -5.57 -11.83 4.63
C PRO A 50 -6.91 -12.33 5.17
N ASN A 51 -6.89 -13.45 5.89
CA ASN A 51 -8.08 -14.06 6.48
C ASN A 51 -7.88 -14.42 7.97
N GLY A 52 -8.98 -14.72 8.65
CA GLY A 52 -8.98 -15.23 10.03
C GLY A 52 -8.28 -14.31 11.03
N GLU A 53 -7.36 -14.87 11.81
CA GLU A 53 -6.62 -14.15 12.84
C GLU A 53 -5.61 -13.15 12.23
N LEU A 54 -5.04 -13.48 11.07
CA LEU A 54 -4.14 -12.58 10.37
C LEU A 54 -4.85 -11.29 10.00
N LEU A 55 -6.10 -11.34 9.53
CA LEU A 55 -6.90 -10.13 9.26
C LEU A 55 -7.11 -9.29 10.52
N ARG A 56 -7.58 -9.90 11.62
CA ARG A 56 -7.87 -9.18 12.88
C ARG A 56 -6.66 -8.46 13.47
N SER A 57 -5.45 -9.00 13.26
CA SER A 57 -4.19 -8.39 13.72
C SER A 57 -3.76 -7.13 12.96
N LYS A 58 -4.52 -6.73 11.92
CA LYS A 58 -4.13 -5.68 10.95
C LYS A 58 -5.03 -4.45 11.00
N HIS A 59 -5.72 -4.24 12.12
CA HIS A 59 -6.33 -2.94 12.37
C HIS A 59 -5.29 -1.83 12.26
N VAL A 60 -5.66 -0.80 11.51
CA VAL A 60 -4.91 0.44 11.35
C VAL A 60 -5.79 1.55 11.92
N ASP A 61 -5.17 2.50 12.62
CA ASP A 61 -5.87 3.73 12.96
C ASP A 61 -6.05 4.56 11.67
N THR A 62 -7.24 4.48 11.08
CA THR A 62 -7.53 5.17 9.81
C THR A 62 -7.86 6.65 10.00
N SER A 63 -7.90 7.15 11.23
CA SER A 63 -8.04 8.60 11.51
C SER A 63 -6.83 9.41 11.01
N VAL A 64 -5.65 8.77 10.87
CA VAL A 64 -4.45 9.37 10.26
C VAL A 64 -4.67 9.80 8.80
N PHE A 65 -5.74 9.30 8.16
CA PHE A 65 -6.16 9.65 6.81
C PHE A 65 -7.33 10.64 6.76
N GLY A 66 -7.69 11.25 7.90
CA GLY A 66 -8.74 12.27 7.98
C GLY A 66 -10.14 11.73 8.26
N LEU A 67 -10.27 10.44 8.58
CA LEU A 67 -11.55 9.86 9.01
C LEU A 67 -11.88 10.31 10.44
N SER A 68 -13.17 10.52 10.73
CA SER A 68 -13.63 10.73 12.10
C SER A 68 -13.39 9.49 12.97
N ALA A 69 -13.36 9.66 14.30
CA ALA A 69 -13.19 8.52 15.21
C ALA A 69 -14.28 7.45 15.07
N GLN A 70 -15.48 7.82 14.60
CA GLN A 70 -16.55 6.87 14.34
C GLN A 70 -16.29 6.08 13.05
N GLU A 71 -15.94 6.76 11.96
CA GLU A 71 -15.60 6.11 10.69
C GLU A 71 -14.35 5.24 10.84
N ALA A 72 -13.36 5.67 11.62
CA ALA A 72 -12.15 4.88 11.84
C ALA A 72 -12.41 3.54 12.54
N ARG A 73 -13.44 3.47 13.40
CA ARG A 73 -13.90 2.21 14.00
C ARG A 73 -14.65 1.32 13.01
N GLU A 74 -15.38 1.91 12.09
CA GLU A 74 -16.17 1.19 11.08
C GLU A 74 -15.30 0.67 9.91
N PHE A 75 -14.27 1.44 9.56
CA PHE A 75 -13.33 1.14 8.48
C PHE A 75 -11.89 1.04 9.01
N PRO A 76 -11.57 0.02 9.82
CA PRO A 76 -10.27 -0.10 10.49
C PRO A 76 -9.17 -0.72 9.60
N TYR A 77 -9.43 -0.90 8.30
CA TYR A 77 -8.48 -1.47 7.35
C TYR A 77 -8.25 -0.53 6.18
N ILE A 78 -7.05 -0.57 5.61
CA ILE A 78 -6.71 0.15 4.38
C ILE A 78 -6.43 -0.88 3.29
N ALA A 79 -7.26 -0.88 2.25
CA ALA A 79 -7.13 -1.75 1.08
C ALA A 79 -6.46 -1.01 -0.07
N SER A 80 -5.49 -1.64 -0.73
CA SER A 80 -4.92 -1.17 -2.01
C SER A 80 -5.97 -1.31 -3.12
N MET A 81 -6.11 -0.27 -3.93
CA MET A 81 -6.96 -0.31 -5.14
C MET A 81 -6.21 -0.79 -6.39
N GLY A 82 -4.93 -1.18 -6.25
CA GLY A 82 -4.11 -1.63 -7.39
C GLY A 82 -3.67 -0.49 -8.32
N ILE A 83 -3.71 0.76 -7.84
CA ILE A 83 -3.28 1.94 -8.60
C ILE A 83 -2.07 2.55 -7.92
N TYR A 84 -1.00 2.71 -8.69
CA TYR A 84 0.32 3.10 -8.20
C TYR A 84 0.89 4.23 -9.05
N VAL A 85 1.63 5.15 -8.42
CA VAL A 85 2.43 6.19 -9.08
C VAL A 85 3.88 6.00 -8.67
N PHE A 86 4.80 6.04 -9.62
CA PHE A 86 6.22 5.82 -9.38
C PHE A 86 7.05 6.97 -9.96
N LYS A 87 8.20 7.21 -9.33
CA LYS A 87 9.34 7.76 -10.07
C LYS A 87 9.82 6.73 -11.08
N ILE A 88 10.13 7.18 -12.29
CA ILE A 88 10.50 6.28 -13.39
C ILE A 88 11.73 5.43 -13.05
N ASP A 89 12.76 6.02 -12.42
CA ASP A 89 13.98 5.31 -12.03
C ASP A 89 13.72 4.21 -11.00
N VAL A 90 12.75 4.46 -10.10
CA VAL A 90 12.32 3.50 -9.08
C VAL A 90 11.60 2.32 -9.72
N LEU A 91 10.70 2.59 -10.68
CA LEU A 91 10.01 1.55 -11.43
C LEU A 91 10.98 0.65 -12.19
N ILE A 92 11.94 1.25 -12.92
CA ILE A 92 12.95 0.51 -13.68
C ILE A 92 13.80 -0.35 -12.73
N LYS A 93 14.24 0.20 -11.60
CA LYS A 93 15.01 -0.54 -10.60
C LYS A 93 14.22 -1.72 -10.03
N LEU A 94 12.94 -1.53 -9.71
CA LEU A 94 12.08 -2.57 -9.18
C LEU A 94 11.82 -3.69 -10.18
N LEU A 95 11.69 -3.38 -11.47
CA LEU A 95 11.43 -4.36 -12.53
C LEU A 95 12.71 -5.04 -13.08
N SER A 96 13.89 -4.55 -12.68
CA SER A 96 15.16 -5.11 -13.15
C SER A 96 15.44 -6.49 -12.52
N PRO A 97 16.05 -7.44 -13.26
CA PRO A 97 16.32 -8.80 -12.78
C PRO A 97 17.14 -8.84 -11.47
N GLU A 98 18.04 -7.88 -11.29
CA GLU A 98 18.87 -7.70 -10.09
C GLU A 98 18.03 -7.47 -8.81
N GLY A 99 16.85 -6.86 -8.95
CA GLY A 99 15.90 -6.62 -7.84
C GLY A 99 15.02 -7.83 -7.50
N PHE A 100 15.01 -8.87 -8.35
CA PHE A 100 14.18 -10.07 -8.24
C PHE A 100 15.00 -11.34 -7.96
N SER A 101 16.13 -11.24 -7.27
CA SER A 101 16.94 -12.39 -6.88
C SER A 101 16.32 -13.17 -5.72
N ASN A 102 15.18 -13.84 -5.95
CA ASN A 102 14.68 -14.92 -5.09
C ASN A 102 13.89 -15.97 -5.92
N GLY A 103 14.63 -16.75 -6.70
CA GLY A 103 14.51 -18.22 -6.73
C GLY A 103 13.21 -18.92 -7.19
N SER A 104 12.27 -18.25 -7.87
CA SER A 104 11.08 -18.93 -8.42
C SER A 104 10.84 -18.52 -9.86
N ASN A 105 10.73 -19.49 -10.77
CA ASN A 105 10.47 -19.28 -12.21
C ASN A 105 9.02 -18.85 -12.52
N ASP A 106 8.33 -18.30 -11.53
CA ASP A 106 7.00 -17.70 -11.67
C ASP A 106 7.21 -16.21 -11.94
N GLY A 107 6.50 -15.65 -12.93
CA GLY A 107 6.54 -14.21 -13.23
C GLY A 107 6.22 -13.32 -12.01
N PRO A 108 6.30 -11.99 -12.15
CA PRO A 108 6.15 -11.08 -11.02
C PRO A 108 4.76 -11.22 -10.39
N LYS A 109 4.66 -11.94 -9.26
CA LYS A 109 3.44 -11.95 -8.43
C LYS A 109 3.33 -10.56 -7.79
N SER A 110 2.14 -9.99 -7.75
CA SER A 110 1.83 -8.68 -7.14
C SER A 110 2.47 -8.53 -5.75
N GLN A 111 2.43 -9.59 -4.96
CA GLN A 111 3.01 -9.64 -3.62
C GLN A 111 4.54 -9.51 -3.60
N HIS A 112 5.27 -10.06 -4.58
CA HIS A 112 6.73 -9.91 -4.66
C HIS A 112 7.12 -8.48 -5.02
N PHE A 113 6.35 -7.84 -5.89
CA PHE A 113 6.54 -6.44 -6.27
C PHE A 113 6.27 -5.51 -5.08
N GLU A 114 5.15 -5.70 -4.37
CA GLU A 114 4.80 -4.91 -3.19
C GLU A 114 5.72 -5.16 -1.99
N ASN A 115 6.19 -6.39 -1.80
CA ASN A 115 7.25 -6.67 -0.84
C ASN A 115 8.58 -6.04 -1.26
N GLY A 116 8.85 -6.00 -2.57
CA GLY A 116 9.93 -5.23 -3.18
C GLY A 116 9.86 -3.76 -2.76
N ILE A 117 8.69 -3.12 -2.87
CA ILE A 117 8.44 -1.73 -2.41
C ILE A 117 8.81 -1.54 -0.93
N SER A 118 8.45 -2.50 -0.08
CA SER A 118 8.77 -2.44 1.36
C SER A 118 10.26 -2.69 1.67
N ASN A 119 10.95 -3.50 0.86
CA ASN A 119 12.33 -3.96 1.10
C ASN A 119 13.40 -3.23 0.28
N SER A 120 13.05 -2.51 -0.80
CA SER A 120 14.01 -1.93 -1.76
C SER A 120 14.78 -0.72 -1.24
N GLY A 121 14.66 -0.37 0.05
CA GLY A 121 15.26 0.84 0.62
C GLY A 121 14.70 2.14 0.04
N THR A 122 13.63 2.06 -0.77
CA THR A 122 12.85 3.19 -1.30
C THR A 122 12.06 3.80 -0.14
N GLY A 123 12.71 4.73 0.56
CA GLY A 123 12.29 5.18 1.89
C GLY A 123 11.04 6.05 1.93
N ARG A 124 10.41 6.37 0.79
CA ARG A 124 9.26 7.28 0.73
C ARG A 124 8.11 6.66 -0.04
N VAL A 125 7.25 5.94 0.67
CA VAL A 125 5.97 5.45 0.14
C VAL A 125 4.84 6.27 0.75
N SER A 126 3.98 6.84 -0.08
CA SER A 126 2.82 7.62 0.39
C SER A 126 1.50 6.93 0.06
N VAL A 127 0.53 7.02 0.96
CA VAL A 127 -0.84 6.54 0.71
C VAL A 127 -1.77 7.72 0.42
N LYS A 128 -2.60 7.62 -0.62
CA LYS A 128 -3.76 8.51 -0.82
C LYS A 128 -5.02 7.67 -0.68
N THR A 129 -5.83 8.02 0.31
CA THR A 129 -7.19 7.48 0.46
C THR A 129 -8.18 8.26 -0.39
N SER A 130 -9.19 7.58 -0.90
CA SER A 130 -10.39 8.20 -1.49
C SER A 130 -11.46 8.48 -0.45
#